data_AF-K1SNG0-F1
#
_entry.id   AF-K1SNG0-F1
#
_cell.length_a   1.000
_cell.length_b   1.000
_cell.length_c   1.000
_cell.angle_alpha   90.00
_cell.angle_beta   90.00
_cell.angle_gamma   90.00
#
_symmetry.space_group_name_H-M   'P 1'
#
loop_
_entity.id
_entity.type
_entity.pdbx_description
1 polymer ?
#
loop_
_entity_poly.entity_id
_entity_poly.type
_entity_poly.pdbx_seq_one_letter_code
_entity_poly.pdbx_strand_id
1 'polypeptide(L)'
;MLRTEGLEGVDLSFLQGVFCGGDSLSVELKKKVDAFLKEHNAKVQIREGYGTTECVTASCLTPRDFFREGSIGIPYPDVYYQIVDPKDDSELPPDTEG
;
A
#
# COMPACT_ATOMS: atom_id res chain seq x y z
N MET A 1 -14.69 10.54 -9.57
CA MET A 1 -13.44 10.35 -8.79
C MET A 1 -12.92 9.00 -9.22
N LEU A 2 -12.04 8.84 -10.21
CA LEU A 2 -11.23 9.75 -11.04
C LEU A 2 -12.06 10.83 -11.75
N ARG A 3 -11.54 12.05 -11.86
CA ARG A 3 -12.20 13.19 -12.53
C ARG A 3 -11.48 13.48 -13.85
N THR A 4 -11.35 12.45 -14.67
CA THR A 4 -10.60 12.56 -15.93
C THR A 4 -11.54 12.11 -17.05
N GLU A 5 -11.86 13.06 -17.92
CA GLU A 5 -12.59 12.78 -19.15
C GLU A 5 -11.69 11.92 -20.07
N GLY A 6 -12.26 10.90 -20.71
CA GLY A 6 -11.55 10.06 -21.69
C GLY A 6 -10.80 8.85 -21.13
N LEU A 7 -10.99 8.48 -19.85
CA LEU A 7 -10.48 7.20 -19.34
C LEU A 7 -11.40 6.02 -19.66
N GLU A 8 -12.67 6.24 -19.99
CA GLU A 8 -13.60 5.17 -20.37
C GLU A 8 -13.07 4.36 -21.56
N GLY A 9 -13.00 3.03 -21.41
CA GLY A 9 -12.54 2.11 -22.44
C GLY A 9 -11.03 2.08 -22.72
N VAL A 10 -10.19 2.80 -21.94
CA VAL A 10 -8.73 2.73 -22.08
C VAL A 10 -8.21 1.35 -21.66
N ASP A 11 -7.36 0.73 -22.47
CA ASP A 11 -6.70 -0.52 -22.08
C ASP A 11 -5.45 -0.24 -21.25
N LEU A 12 -5.43 -0.69 -19.99
CA LEU A 12 -4.31 -0.57 -19.04
C LEU A 12 -3.57 -1.91 -18.84
N SER A 13 -3.74 -2.88 -19.75
CA SER A 13 -3.06 -4.17 -19.71
C SER A 13 -1.52 -4.10 -19.71
N PHE A 14 -0.96 -2.94 -20.11
CA PHE A 14 0.47 -2.66 -20.13
C PHE A 14 1.05 -2.32 -18.73
N LEU A 15 0.23 -1.95 -17.75
CA LEU A 15 0.71 -1.55 -16.42
C LEU A 15 1.43 -2.69 -15.72
N GLN A 16 2.66 -2.43 -15.27
CA GLN A 16 3.50 -3.39 -14.55
C GLN A 16 3.46 -3.22 -13.03
N GLY A 17 2.96 -2.08 -12.54
CA GLY A 17 2.81 -1.79 -11.12
C GLY A 17 2.11 -0.46 -10.90
N VAL A 18 1.32 -0.40 -9.83
CA VAL A 18 0.63 0.80 -9.35
C VAL A 18 0.89 0.88 -7.86
N PHE A 19 1.37 2.03 -7.37
CA PHE A 19 1.85 2.18 -6.01
C PHE A 19 1.25 3.43 -5.35
N CYS A 20 0.98 3.33 -4.06
CA CYS A 20 0.53 4.44 -3.21
C CYS A 20 1.34 4.46 -1.92
N GLY A 21 1.66 5.65 -1.43
CA GLY A 21 2.39 5.85 -0.18
C GLY A 21 2.55 7.34 0.12
N GLY A 22 3.18 7.67 1.24
CA GLY A 22 3.41 9.04 1.71
C GLY A 22 2.24 9.67 2.48
N ASP A 23 1.05 9.06 2.40
CA ASP A 23 -0.13 9.35 3.23
C ASP A 23 -1.00 8.07 3.30
N SER A 24 -2.06 8.11 4.09
CA SER A 24 -3.03 7.04 4.26
C SER A 24 -3.81 6.72 2.97
N LEU A 25 -3.88 5.44 2.62
CA LEU A 25 -4.80 4.93 1.61
C LEU A 25 -6.01 4.27 2.29
N SER A 26 -7.19 4.88 2.19
CA SER A 26 -8.39 4.27 2.76
C SER A 26 -8.75 2.96 2.03
N VAL A 27 -9.27 1.98 2.78
CA VAL A 27 -9.71 0.69 2.24
C VAL A 27 -10.74 0.86 1.12
N GLU A 28 -11.64 1.84 1.26
CA GLU A 28 -12.65 2.16 0.25
C GLU A 28 -12.00 2.67 -1.04
N LEU A 29 -11.04 3.60 -0.94
CA LEU A 29 -10.35 4.14 -2.11
C LEU A 29 -9.52 3.06 -2.81
N LYS A 30 -8.82 2.22 -2.05
CA LYS A 30 -8.11 1.04 -2.58
C LYS A 30 -9.04 0.19 -3.43
N LYS A 31 -10.17 -0.24 -2.87
CA LYS A 31 -11.16 -1.09 -3.55
C LYS A 31 -11.68 -0.45 -4.84
N LYS A 32 -11.94 0.86 -4.83
CA LYS A 32 -12.38 1.61 -6.02
C LYS A 32 -11.30 1.65 -7.11
N VAL A 33 -10.05 1.91 -6.74
CA VAL A 33 -8.94 1.95 -7.70
C VAL A 33 -8.67 0.57 -8.30
N ASP A 34 -8.71 -0.49 -7.49
CA ASP A 34 -8.56 -1.85 -8.00
C ASP A 34 -9.67 -2.29 -8.94
N ALA A 35 -10.92 -1.92 -8.62
CA ALA A 35 -12.06 -2.18 -9.51
C ALA A 35 -11.84 -1.49 -10.86
N PHE A 36 -11.44 -0.21 -10.84
CA PHE A 36 -11.07 0.53 -12.04
C PHE A 36 -9.92 -0.15 -12.81
N LEU A 37 -8.81 -0.51 -12.15
CA LEU A 37 -7.69 -1.20 -12.81
C LEU A 37 -8.16 -2.50 -13.50
N LYS A 38 -9.01 -3.28 -12.83
CA LYS A 38 -9.55 -4.53 -13.37
C LYS A 38 -10.49 -4.30 -14.56
N GLU A 39 -11.38 -3.31 -14.49
CA GLU A 39 -12.28 -2.92 -15.59
C GLU A 39 -11.50 -2.49 -16.85
N HIS A 40 -10.27 -2.01 -16.65
CA HIS A 40 -9.35 -1.56 -17.70
C HIS A 40 -8.27 -2.62 -18.05
N ASN A 41 -8.53 -3.90 -17.82
CA ASN A 41 -7.64 -5.05 -18.12
C ASN A 41 -6.25 -5.02 -17.48
N ALA A 42 -6.01 -4.18 -16.47
CA ALA A 42 -4.74 -4.21 -15.76
C ALA A 42 -4.59 -5.56 -15.02
N LYS A 43 -3.37 -6.11 -15.05
CA LYS A 43 -3.03 -7.38 -14.38
C LYS A 43 -2.45 -7.15 -12.98
N VAL A 44 -2.52 -5.92 -12.48
CA VAL A 44 -1.91 -5.46 -11.24
C VAL A 44 -2.95 -4.80 -10.37
N GLN A 45 -2.71 -4.83 -9.06
CA GLN A 45 -3.46 -4.08 -8.07
C GLN A 45 -2.66 -2.85 -7.62
N ILE A 46 -3.33 -1.88 -7.01
CA ILE A 46 -2.62 -0.83 -6.27
C ILE A 46 -1.97 -1.44 -5.03
N ARG A 47 -0.69 -1.12 -4.82
CA ARG A 47 0.11 -1.60 -3.69
C ARG A 47 0.46 -0.44 -2.79
N GLU A 48 0.04 -0.54 -1.53
CA GLU A 48 0.38 0.43 -0.50
C GLU A 48 1.76 0.14 0.08
N GLY A 49 2.54 1.18 0.31
CA GLY A 49 3.82 1.13 1.02
C GLY A 49 3.96 2.33 1.95
N TYR A 50 4.72 2.14 3.01
CA TYR A 50 4.96 3.15 4.03
C TYR A 50 6.46 3.40 4.18
N GLY A 51 6.81 4.65 4.46
CA GLY A 51 8.13 5.12 4.82
C GLY A 51 8.08 6.63 5.07
N THR A 52 8.99 7.12 5.91
CA THR A 52 9.12 8.56 6.17
C THR A 52 10.24 9.16 5.31
N THR A 53 10.35 10.49 5.29
CA THR A 53 11.44 11.19 4.61
C THR A 53 12.81 10.74 5.15
N GLU A 54 12.92 10.49 6.44
CA GLU A 54 14.12 10.03 7.15
C GLU A 54 14.54 8.61 6.75
N CYS A 55 13.61 7.80 6.23
CA CYS A 55 13.88 6.47 5.68
C CYS A 55 14.31 6.47 4.21
N VAL A 56 14.51 7.66 3.59
CA VAL A 56 14.87 7.87 2.17
C VAL A 56 13.75 7.49 1.18
N THR A 57 13.07 6.36 1.40
CA THR A 57 11.98 5.83 0.57
C THR A 57 11.01 4.98 1.42
N ALA A 58 10.13 4.21 0.79
CA ALA A 58 9.31 3.22 1.49
C ALA A 58 10.21 2.20 2.21
N SER A 59 9.91 1.90 3.46
CA SER A 59 10.59 0.88 4.26
C SER A 59 9.83 -0.45 4.28
N CYS A 60 8.55 -0.45 3.87
CA CYS A 60 7.74 -1.64 3.62
C CYS A 60 6.84 -1.48 2.38
N LEU A 61 6.37 -2.61 1.85
CA LEU A 61 5.49 -2.63 0.69
C LEU A 61 4.56 -3.84 0.70
N THR A 62 3.31 -3.64 0.28
CA THR A 62 2.35 -4.72 0.03
C THR A 62 2.90 -5.69 -1.02
N PRO A 63 2.94 -7.02 -0.78
CA PRO A 63 3.42 -7.98 -1.78
C PRO A 63 2.62 -7.94 -3.09
N ARG A 64 3.22 -8.40 -4.20
CA ARG A 64 2.63 -8.26 -5.55
C ARG A 64 1.23 -8.87 -5.67
N ASP A 65 1.09 -10.12 -5.23
CA ASP A 65 -0.10 -10.95 -5.46
C ASP A 65 -0.89 -11.20 -4.16
N PHE A 66 -0.66 -10.39 -3.13
CA PHE A 66 -1.31 -10.51 -1.83
C PHE A 66 -1.74 -9.14 -1.29
N PHE A 67 -2.92 -9.08 -0.68
CA PHE A 67 -3.43 -7.90 -0.01
C PHE A 67 -4.16 -8.31 1.27
N ARG A 68 -3.85 -7.61 2.37
CA ARG A 68 -4.56 -7.70 3.64
C ARG A 68 -5.12 -6.33 3.96
N GLU A 69 -6.43 -6.25 4.19
CA GLU A 69 -7.08 -4.99 4.56
C GLU A 69 -6.44 -4.42 5.84
N GLY A 70 -6.16 -3.11 5.82
CA GLY A 70 -5.51 -2.40 6.93
C GLY A 70 -4.01 -2.66 7.08
N SER A 71 -3.36 -3.34 6.13
CA SER A 71 -1.91 -3.57 6.17
C SER A 71 -1.17 -2.69 5.16
N ILE A 72 -0.07 -2.08 5.61
CA ILE A 72 0.92 -1.36 4.79
C ILE A 72 1.92 -2.30 4.09
N GLY A 73 1.78 -3.61 4.27
CA GLY A 73 2.66 -4.63 3.71
C GLY A 73 3.72 -5.14 4.69
N ILE A 74 4.83 -5.62 4.13
CA ILE A 74 5.94 -6.22 4.89
C ILE A 74 7.22 -5.40 4.69
N PRO A 75 8.13 -5.36 5.70
CA PRO A 75 9.41 -4.69 5.57
C PRO A 75 10.20 -5.19 4.35
N TYR A 76 10.98 -4.30 3.74
CA TYR A 76 11.96 -4.71 2.74
C TYR A 76 13.05 -5.62 3.34
N PRO A 77 13.78 -6.39 2.51
CA PRO A 77 14.97 -7.10 2.98
C PRO A 77 15.90 -6.16 3.75
N ASP A 78 16.46 -6.67 4.84
CA ASP A 78 17.34 -5.93 5.76
C ASP A 78 16.70 -4.74 6.50
N VAL A 79 15.37 -4.61 6.47
CA VAL A 79 14.59 -3.67 7.30
C VAL A 79 13.86 -4.42 8.40
N TYR A 80 13.98 -3.94 9.64
CA TYR A 80 13.38 -4.54 10.82
C TYR A 80 12.40 -3.55 11.46
N TYR A 81 11.19 -4.01 11.75
CA TYR A 81 10.17 -3.24 12.47
C TYR A 81 9.95 -3.86 13.85
N GLN A 82 9.69 -2.99 14.82
CA GLN A 82 9.32 -3.35 16.18
C GLN A 82 8.30 -2.32 16.66
N ILE A 83 7.28 -2.78 17.37
CA ILE A 83 6.32 -1.91 18.05
C ILE A 83 6.70 -1.90 19.53
N VAL A 84 6.68 -0.72 20.15
CA VAL A 84 7.14 -0.51 21.53
C VAL A 84 6.09 0.26 22.33
N ASP A 85 6.06 0.10 23.66
CA ASP A 85 5.24 0.94 24.54
C ASP A 85 5.81 2.39 24.53
N PRO A 86 5.00 3.41 24.22
CA PRO A 86 5.47 4.79 24.09
C PRO A 86 5.89 5.43 25.42
N LYS A 87 5.68 4.75 26.56
CA LYS A 87 6.09 5.22 27.89
C LYS A 87 7.48 4.75 28.29
N ASP A 88 7.89 3.57 27.85
CA ASP A 88 9.11 2.90 28.34
C ASP A 88 9.95 2.15 27.28
N ASP A 89 9.56 2.24 26.01
CA ASP A 89 10.23 1.63 24.85
C ASP A 89 10.35 0.10 24.90
N SER A 90 9.57 -0.58 25.76
CA SER A 90 9.55 -2.04 25.82
C SER A 90 8.85 -2.67 24.62
N GLU A 91 9.36 -3.80 24.13
CA GLU A 91 8.79 -4.52 22.99
C GLU A 91 7.36 -5.01 23.28
N LEU A 92 6.44 -4.71 22.36
CA LEU A 92 5.05 -5.17 22.45
C LEU A 92 4.83 -6.45 21.63
N PRO A 93 3.98 -7.38 22.12
CA PRO A 93 3.66 -8.60 21.38
C PRO A 93 2.82 -8.28 20.12
N PRO A 94 2.76 -9.22 19.15
CA PRO A 94 1.93 -9.07 17.96
C PRO A 94 0.48 -8.69 18.29
N ASP A 95 -0.15 -7.95 17.37
CA ASP A 95 -1.54 -7.47 17.48
C ASP A 95 -1.79 -6.53 18.69
N THR A 96 -0.75 -5.88 19.21
CA THR A 96 -0.84 -4.83 20.25
C THR A 96 -0.49 -3.46 19.67
N GLU A 97 -1.26 -2.44 20.02
CA GLU A 97 -1.00 -1.04 19.65
C GLU A 97 0.06 -0.42 20.58
N GLY A 98 0.96 0.38 20.02
CA GLY A 98 2.01 1.13 20.70
C GLY A 98 2.23 2.49 20.07
#